data_AF-A0A7Z9S4A3-F1
#
_entry.id   AF-A0A7Z9S4A3-F1
#
_cell.length_a   1.000
_cell.length_b   1.000
_cell.length_c   1.000
_cell.angle_alpha   90.00
_cell.angle_beta   90.00
_cell.angle_gamma   90.00
#
_symmetry.space_group_name_H-M   'P 1'
#
loop_
_entity.id
_entity.type
_entity.pdbx_description
1 polymer ?
#
loop_
_entity_poly.entity_id
_entity_poly.type
_entity_poly.pdbx_seq_one_letter_code
_entity_poly.pdbx_strand_id
1 'polypeptide(L)'
;MTPPYGGPPRGGPGAGGFGGGGPGGKRPSFFRRRKSCPFSGPNAPKIDYKDAKLLSRYISERGKIVPSRITAVSAKKQRELARVIKKARFLALIPYLIK
;
A
#
# COMPACT_ATOMS: atom_id res chain seq x y z
N MET A 1 61.32 -38.03 20.33
CA MET A 1 60.37 -37.43 21.28
C MET A 1 60.24 -35.94 20.98
N THR A 2 59.00 -35.43 20.98
CA THR A 2 58.48 -34.05 20.85
C THR A 2 58.42 -33.38 19.44
N PRO A 3 57.24 -32.86 19.02
CA PRO A 3 56.91 -32.45 17.64
C PRO A 3 57.33 -31.01 17.25
N PRO A 4 57.41 -30.70 15.94
CA PRO A 4 57.79 -29.40 15.41
C PRO A 4 56.57 -28.47 15.29
N TYR A 5 56.31 -27.63 16.29
CA TYR A 5 55.31 -26.56 16.20
C TYR A 5 55.85 -25.25 16.80
N GLY A 6 56.71 -24.56 16.05
CA GLY A 6 56.93 -23.13 16.19
C GLY A 6 55.99 -22.39 15.24
N GLY A 7 54.82 -21.99 15.73
CA GLY A 7 53.80 -21.31 14.92
C GLY A 7 54.27 -19.94 14.39
N PRO A 8 53.97 -19.59 13.13
CA PRO A 8 54.24 -18.26 12.57
C PRO A 8 53.32 -17.17 13.17
N PRO A 9 53.75 -15.89 13.14
CA PRO A 9 53.07 -14.77 13.81
C PRO A 9 51.70 -14.44 13.20
N ARG A 10 50.81 -13.88 14.04
CA ARG A 10 49.49 -13.33 13.68
C ARG A 10 49.60 -12.27 12.58
N GLY A 11 49.38 -12.68 11.33
CA GLY A 11 48.98 -11.81 10.22
C GLY A 11 47.45 -11.74 10.14
N GLY A 12 46.87 -10.54 10.22
CA GLY A 12 45.43 -10.32 10.31
C GLY A 12 44.65 -10.73 9.05
N PRO A 13 43.38 -11.15 9.17
CA PRO A 13 42.50 -11.30 8.01
C PRO A 13 42.09 -9.92 7.50
N GLY A 14 42.47 -9.67 6.23
CA GLY A 14 42.08 -8.51 5.46
C GLY A 14 40.57 -8.33 5.38
N ALA A 15 40.16 -7.06 5.41
CA ALA A 15 38.80 -6.63 5.17
C ALA A 15 38.28 -7.23 3.86
N GLY A 16 37.28 -8.10 3.97
CA GLY A 16 36.50 -8.59 2.84
C GLY A 16 35.92 -7.42 2.07
N GLY A 17 36.35 -7.27 0.82
CA GLY A 17 35.86 -6.27 -0.10
C GLY A 17 34.36 -6.38 -0.29
N PHE A 18 33.66 -5.26 -0.13
CA PHE A 18 32.26 -5.09 -0.49
C PHE A 18 32.12 -5.33 -1.99
N GLY A 19 31.64 -6.53 -2.34
CA GLY A 19 31.35 -6.93 -3.71
C GLY A 19 30.27 -6.06 -4.33
N GLY A 20 30.71 -5.24 -5.29
CA GLY A 20 30.02 -4.94 -6.56
C GLY A 20 28.50 -4.82 -6.54
N GLY A 21 27.99 -3.67 -6.08
CA GLY A 21 26.67 -3.19 -6.48
C GLY A 21 26.67 -2.77 -7.95
N GLY A 22 26.50 -3.73 -8.87
CA GLY A 22 26.27 -3.45 -10.28
C GLY A 22 25.04 -2.55 -10.46
N PRO A 23 24.99 -1.70 -11.50
CA PRO A 23 23.87 -0.78 -11.70
C PRO A 23 22.61 -1.61 -11.98
N GLY A 24 21.78 -1.75 -10.96
CA GLY A 24 20.46 -2.36 -11.06
C GLY A 24 19.68 -1.61 -12.13
N GLY A 25 19.59 -2.23 -13.31
CA GLY A 25 18.80 -1.74 -14.43
C GLY A 25 17.44 -1.31 -13.91
N LYS A 26 17.08 -0.05 -14.18
CA LYS A 26 15.78 0.53 -13.88
C LYS A 26 14.73 -0.36 -14.52
N ARG A 27 14.17 -1.31 -13.75
CA ARG A 27 13.03 -2.12 -14.19
C ARG A 27 12.00 -1.10 -14.67
N PRO A 28 11.60 -1.11 -15.95
CA PRO A 28 10.67 -0.10 -16.44
C PRO A 28 9.44 -0.20 -15.56
N SER A 29 9.22 0.85 -14.76
CA SER A 29 8.07 0.94 -13.87
C SER A 29 6.88 0.85 -14.80
N PHE A 30 6.29 -0.35 -14.92
CA PHE A 30 5.11 -0.61 -15.74
C PHE A 30 4.17 0.53 -15.52
N PHE A 31 4.00 1.36 -16.56
CA PHE A 31 3.35 2.66 -16.53
C PHE A 31 2.20 2.64 -15.53
N ARG A 32 2.48 3.10 -14.30
CA ARG A 32 1.48 3.15 -13.26
C ARG A 32 0.71 4.41 -13.57
N ARG A 33 -0.20 4.29 -14.55
CA ARG A 33 -1.08 5.36 -15.01
C ARG A 33 -1.64 6.00 -13.74
N ARG A 34 -1.19 7.22 -13.43
CA ARG A 34 -1.62 7.93 -12.23
C ARG A 34 -3.10 8.23 -12.44
N LYS A 35 -3.97 7.36 -11.92
CA LYS A 35 -5.40 7.57 -11.97
C LYS A 35 -5.71 8.80 -11.13
N SER A 36 -6.39 9.77 -11.73
CA SER A 36 -6.83 10.98 -11.03
C SER A 36 -7.87 10.60 -9.97
N CYS A 37 -7.78 11.24 -8.80
CA CYS A 37 -8.72 11.01 -7.72
C CYS A 37 -10.08 11.63 -8.07
N PRO A 38 -11.18 10.84 -8.08
CA PRO A 38 -12.51 11.33 -8.45
C PRO A 38 -13.06 12.39 -7.49
N PHE A 39 -12.51 12.49 -6.28
CA PHE A 39 -12.89 13.48 -5.25
C PHE A 39 -11.95 14.70 -5.17
N SER A 40 -11.01 14.83 -6.12
CA SER A 40 -10.05 15.95 -6.13
C SER A 40 -10.29 16.92 -7.29
N GLY A 41 -11.34 16.71 -8.09
CA GLY A 41 -11.72 17.60 -9.18
C GLY A 41 -12.66 18.76 -8.76
N PRO A 42 -12.88 19.74 -9.65
CA PRO A 42 -13.74 20.91 -9.37
C PRO A 42 -15.22 20.57 -9.11
N ASN A 43 -15.69 19.40 -9.56
CA ASN A 43 -17.04 18.87 -9.30
C ASN A 43 -17.03 17.73 -8.26
N ALA A 44 -16.11 17.78 -7.29
CA ALA A 44 -16.00 16.72 -6.30
C ALA A 44 -17.27 16.65 -5.42
N PRO A 45 -18.02 15.53 -5.46
CA PRO A 45 -19.15 15.36 -4.58
C PRO A 45 -18.67 15.27 -3.12
N LYS A 46 -19.41 15.90 -2.22
CA LYS A 46 -19.12 15.87 -0.79
C LYS A 46 -19.32 14.44 -0.29
N ILE A 47 -18.39 13.97 0.55
CA ILE A 47 -18.41 12.61 1.08
C ILE A 47 -19.28 12.61 2.34
N ASP A 48 -20.59 12.44 2.16
CA ASP A 48 -21.57 12.37 3.24
C ASP A 48 -22.17 10.95 3.38
N TYR A 49 -22.66 10.61 4.58
CA TYR A 49 -23.20 9.28 4.88
C TYR A 49 -24.62 9.08 4.34
N LYS A 50 -25.30 10.17 3.98
CA LYS A 50 -26.67 10.18 3.48
C LYS A 50 -26.75 9.67 2.03
N ASP A 51 -25.69 9.86 1.25
CA ASP A 51 -25.63 9.51 -0.16
C ASP A 51 -25.27 8.03 -0.37
N ALA A 52 -26.20 7.13 -0.01
CA ALA A 52 -26.03 5.69 -0.15
C ALA A 52 -25.66 5.26 -1.59
N LYS A 53 -26.21 5.95 -2.60
CA LYS A 53 -25.92 5.68 -4.02
C LYS A 53 -24.46 5.96 -4.40
N LEU A 54 -23.84 6.96 -3.77
CA LEU A 54 -22.45 7.30 -4.01
C LEU A 54 -21.54 6.32 -3.27
N LEU A 55 -21.84 6.04 -2.01
CA LEU A 55 -21.07 5.11 -1.17
C LEU A 55 -21.13 3.67 -1.68
N SER A 56 -22.26 3.23 -2.23
CA SER A 56 -22.44 1.90 -2.80
C SER A 56 -21.44 1.61 -3.93
N ARG A 57 -21.03 2.61 -4.72
CA ARG A 57 -19.99 2.46 -5.76
C ARG A 57 -18.60 2.14 -5.21
N TYR A 58 -18.34 2.48 -3.94
CA TYR A 58 -17.08 2.22 -3.26
C TYR A 58 -17.11 0.96 -2.40
N ILE A 59 -18.16 0.15 -2.55
CA ILE A 59 -18.37 -1.10 -1.84
C ILE A 59 -18.48 -2.21 -2.87
N SER A 60 -17.85 -3.34 -2.58
CA SER A 60 -17.93 -4.55 -3.37
C SER A 60 -19.30 -5.22 -3.15
N GLU A 61 -19.74 -6.05 -4.10
CA GLU A 61 -20.97 -6.86 -3.98
C GLU A 61 -21.06 -7.63 -2.66
N ARG A 62 -19.93 -8.03 -2.08
CA ARG A 62 -19.88 -8.73 -0.77
C ARG A 62 -20.04 -7.80 0.44
N GLY A 63 -20.29 -6.51 0.24
CA GLY A 63 -20.36 -5.51 1.31
C GLY A 63 -18.99 -5.01 1.80
N LYS A 64 -17.86 -5.44 1.21
CA LYS A 64 -16.51 -5.01 1.61
C LYS A 64 -16.14 -3.64 1.01
N ILE A 65 -15.37 -2.82 1.72
CA ILE A 65 -14.90 -1.52 1.21
C ILE A 65 -13.82 -1.76 0.16
N VAL A 66 -13.96 -1.16 -1.03
CA VAL A 66 -12.99 -1.32 -2.12
C VAL A 66 -11.71 -0.51 -1.81
N PRO A 67 -10.52 -1.09 -2.00
CA PRO A 67 -9.26 -0.41 -1.70
C PRO A 67 -8.97 0.74 -2.67
N SER A 68 -8.18 1.72 -2.20
CA SER A 68 -7.80 2.92 -2.97
C SER A 68 -7.07 2.62 -4.29
N ARG A 69 -6.44 1.45 -4.41
CA ARG A 69 -5.78 1.00 -5.66
C ARG A 69 -6.75 0.87 -6.83
N ILE A 70 -7.99 0.47 -6.55
CA ILE A 70 -9.02 0.25 -7.58
C ILE A 70 -9.77 1.55 -7.83
N THR A 71 -10.19 2.23 -6.75
CA THR A 71 -11.03 3.44 -6.78
C THR A 71 -10.25 4.72 -7.08
N ALA A 72 -8.91 4.67 -7.09
CA ALA A 72 -8.01 5.80 -7.34
C ALA A 72 -8.17 6.99 -6.37
N VAL A 73 -8.82 6.77 -5.21
CA VAL A 73 -9.07 7.84 -4.23
C VAL A 73 -7.80 8.20 -3.48
N SER A 74 -7.58 9.50 -3.25
CA SER A 74 -6.48 10.01 -2.43
C SER A 74 -6.54 9.43 -1.01
N ALA A 75 -5.37 9.16 -0.40
CA ALA A 75 -5.30 8.55 0.93
C ALA A 75 -6.03 9.33 2.03
N LYS A 76 -6.08 10.67 1.93
CA LYS A 76 -6.84 11.52 2.87
C LYS A 76 -8.35 11.26 2.74
N LYS A 77 -8.84 11.28 1.50
CA LYS A 77 -10.26 11.05 1.17
C LYS A 77 -10.70 9.61 1.40
N GLN A 78 -9.82 8.63 1.21
CA GLN A 78 -10.11 7.24 1.53
C GLN A 78 -10.37 7.02 3.03
N ARG A 79 -9.62 7.70 3.92
CA ARG A 79 -9.86 7.65 5.37
C ARG A 79 -11.22 8.27 5.74
N GLU A 80 -11.55 9.40 5.13
CA GLU A 80 -12.84 10.08 5.29
C GLU A 80 -13.99 9.17 4.82
N LEU A 81 -13.87 8.62 3.61
CA LEU A 81 -14.81 7.66 3.02
C LEU A 81 -15.01 6.42 3.90
N ALA A 82 -13.95 5.86 4.46
CA ALA A 82 -14.06 4.73 5.37
C ALA A 82 -14.83 5.07 6.66
N ARG A 83 -14.64 6.27 7.23
CA ARG A 83 -15.42 6.73 8.40
C ARG A 83 -16.89 6.90 8.04
N VAL A 84 -17.16 7.50 6.90
CA VAL A 84 -18.52 7.77 6.41
C VAL A 84 -19.27 6.47 6.11
N ILE A 85 -18.63 5.50 5.42
CA ILE A 85 -19.21 4.17 5.18
C ILE A 85 -19.53 3.44 6.49
N LYS A 86 -18.63 3.51 7.48
CA LYS A 86 -18.90 2.92 8.80
C LYS A 86 -20.14 3.55 9.44
N LYS A 87 -20.26 4.88 9.44
CA LYS A 87 -21.46 5.59 9.92
C LYS A 87 -22.73 5.15 9.17
N ALA A 88 -22.68 5.08 7.84
CA ALA A 88 -23.81 4.65 7.02
C ALA A 88 -24.25 3.21 7.34
N ARG A 89 -23.30 2.31 7.66
CA ARG A 89 -23.61 0.94 8.08
C ARG A 89 -24.28 0.87 9.46
N PHE A 90 -23.90 1.74 10.41
CA PHE A 90 -24.60 1.83 11.71
C PHE A 90 -26.05 2.29 11.55
N LEU A 91 -26.32 3.15 10.57
CA LEU A 91 -27.66 3.64 10.24
C LEU A 91 -28.44 2.69 9.30
N ALA A 92 -27.94 1.48 9.05
CA ALA A 92 -28.55 0.49 8.15
C ALA A 92 -28.75 0.95 6.68
N LEU A 93 -28.10 2.03 6.24
CA LEU A 93 -28.18 2.49 4.85
C LEU A 93 -27.39 1.58 3.89
N ILE A 94 -26.42 0.82 4.43
CA ILE A 94 -25.50 -0.02 3.68
C ILE A 94 -25.28 -1.33 4.45
N PRO A 95 -25.35 -2.50 3.80
CA PRO A 95 -25.15 -3.78 4.47
C PRO A 95 -23.68 -4.05 4.83
N TYR A 96 -23.46 -4.80 5.92
CA TYR A 96 -22.13 -5.29 6.31
C TYR A 96 -21.70 -6.52 5.50
N LEU A 97 -22.65 -7.40 5.19
CA LEU A 97 -22.48 -8.63 4.44
C LEU A 97 -23.76 -8.88 3.65
N ILE A 98 -23.59 -9.24 2.38
CA ILE A 98 -24.66 -9.77 1.53
C ILE A 98 -24.36 -11.27 1.42
N LYS A 99 -25.29 -12.09 1.93
CA LYS A 99 -25.17 -13.56 2.01
C LYS A 99 -25.40 -14.17 0.63
#